data_AF-A0AAD9MYI8-F1
#
_entry.id   AF-A0AAD9MYI8-F1
#
_cell.length_a   1.000
_cell.length_b   1.000
_cell.length_c   1.000
_cell.angle_alpha   90.00
_cell.angle_beta   90.00
_cell.angle_gamma   90.00
#
_symmetry.space_group_name_H-M   'P 1'
#
loop_
_entity.id
_entity.type
_entity.pdbx_description
1 polymer ?
#
loop_
_entity_poly.entity_id
_entity_poly.type
_entity_poly.pdbx_seq_one_letter_code
_entity_poly.pdbx_strand_id
1 'polypeptide(L)'
;MTELSAKYGPVYKEKIGPLTHVVISDPLEYVKRIPTILTPEGFLPNLELELFKWAFESIGTFLFEERIGCLDHTPTRDADEFLKHLIGFFKYMQPLMYNLPIYKFYPTPTWRKYEYHADKVIENGMKFINKKVAELRAAGPDIFEGETVSLLTHFLSLDNVTIEDVNSHTLDIMMGGVETTSNATLWTLYMLAKTPSAQQTLYNQLAQVVPNKADVTAENLAHLPYLKGCLKEAFRFVHIDNHSLIEF
;
A
#
# COMPACT_ATOMS: atom_id res chain seq x y z
N MET A 1 3.16 18.78 15.58
CA MET A 1 2.09 18.01 14.91
C MET A 1 1.39 18.92 13.94
N THR A 2 1.33 18.57 12.66
CA THR A 2 0.58 19.32 11.64
C THR A 2 -0.91 18.96 11.69
N GLU A 3 -1.81 19.79 11.16
CA GLU A 3 -3.25 19.47 11.09
C GLU A 3 -3.53 18.12 10.41
N LEU A 4 -2.77 17.78 9.36
CA LEU A 4 -2.83 16.48 8.70
C LEU A 4 -2.43 15.31 9.61
N SER A 5 -1.50 15.51 10.56
CA SER A 5 -1.09 14.45 11.48
C SER A 5 -2.13 14.19 12.57
N ALA A 6 -2.95 15.20 12.88
CA ALA A 6 -4.08 15.04 13.77
C ALA A 6 -5.27 14.31 13.08
N LYS A 7 -5.40 14.45 11.76
CA LYS A 7 -6.48 13.85 10.96
C LYS A 7 -6.18 12.42 10.47
N TYR A 8 -4.92 12.09 10.16
CA TYR A 8 -4.56 10.84 9.46
C TYR A 8 -3.50 9.96 10.15
N GLY A 9 -3.00 10.35 11.34
CA GLY A 9 -1.86 9.70 12.02
C GLY A 9 -0.53 10.39 11.73
N PRO A 10 0.62 9.97 12.31
CA PRO A 10 1.92 10.58 12.04
C PRO A 10 2.24 10.55 10.54
N VAL A 11 2.21 11.73 9.91
CA VAL A 11 2.52 11.91 8.49
C VAL A 11 4.02 12.07 8.35
N TYR A 12 4.67 11.08 7.74
CA TYR A 12 6.05 11.22 7.31
C TYR A 12 6.13 12.19 6.13
N LYS A 13 7.13 13.05 6.11
CA LYS A 13 7.32 14.00 5.01
C LYS A 13 8.66 13.72 4.39
N GLU A 14 8.64 13.25 3.16
CA GLU A 14 9.82 13.08 2.34
C GLU A 14 9.58 13.77 1.00
N LYS A 15 10.61 14.47 0.51
CA LYS A 15 10.56 15.13 -0.78
C LYS A 15 10.97 14.16 -1.90
N ILE A 16 10.01 13.80 -2.74
CA ILE A 16 10.21 13.00 -3.95
C ILE A 16 9.89 13.88 -5.16
N GLY A 17 10.92 14.48 -5.76
CA GLY A 17 10.75 15.41 -6.88
C GLY A 17 9.92 16.65 -6.48
N PRO A 18 8.81 16.97 -7.17
CA PRO A 18 7.92 18.06 -6.79
C PRO A 18 7.01 17.72 -5.60
N LEU A 19 6.91 16.45 -5.20
CA LEU A 19 6.08 15.99 -4.08
C LEU A 19 6.87 16.13 -2.78
N THR A 20 6.32 16.74 -1.73
CA THR A 20 7.02 16.96 -0.45
C THR A 20 6.44 16.17 0.73
N HIS A 21 5.31 15.49 0.55
CA HIS A 21 4.60 14.78 1.60
C HIS A 21 4.24 13.38 1.09
N VAL A 22 4.82 12.37 1.74
CA VAL A 22 4.47 10.96 1.51
C VAL A 22 3.72 10.51 2.76
N VAL A 23 2.39 10.49 2.71
CA VAL A 23 1.63 9.93 3.83
C VAL A 23 1.85 8.41 3.85
N ILE A 24 2.89 7.97 4.56
CA ILE A 24 3.14 6.57 4.84
C ILE A 24 2.20 6.18 5.99
N SER A 25 1.45 5.09 5.85
CA SER A 25 0.64 4.54 6.94
C SER A 25 1.50 4.39 8.19
N ASP A 26 0.95 4.74 9.35
CA ASP A 26 1.67 4.75 10.61
C ASP A 26 2.20 3.34 10.93
N PRO A 27 3.54 3.10 10.94
CA PRO A 27 4.10 1.83 11.40
C PRO A 27 3.67 1.50 12.83
N LEU A 28 3.38 2.53 13.65
CA LEU A 28 2.90 2.36 15.03
C LEU A 28 1.45 1.88 15.08
N GLU A 29 0.60 2.18 14.10
CA GLU A 29 -0.74 1.59 14.04
C GLU A 29 -0.66 0.08 13.79
N TYR A 30 0.27 -0.35 12.95
CA TYR A 30 0.45 -1.77 12.71
C TYR A 30 0.96 -2.49 13.95
N VAL A 31 1.90 -1.87 14.69
CA VAL A 31 2.38 -2.39 15.98
C VAL A 31 1.27 -2.43 17.03
N LYS A 32 0.30 -1.50 17.00
CA LYS A 32 -0.88 -1.50 17.89
C LYS A 32 -1.89 -2.58 17.51
N ARG A 33 -2.03 -2.86 16.21
CA ARG A 33 -2.98 -3.84 15.66
C ARG A 33 -2.52 -5.28 15.84
N ILE A 34 -1.21 -5.56 15.68
CA ILE A 34 -0.68 -6.93 15.80
C ILE A 34 -1.17 -7.63 17.08
N PRO A 35 -1.05 -7.06 18.29
CA PRO A 35 -1.54 -7.69 19.52
C PRO A 35 -3.01 -8.10 19.50
N THR A 36 -3.87 -7.42 18.72
CA THR A 36 -5.32 -7.72 18.67
C THR A 36 -5.67 -8.83 17.68
N ILE A 37 -4.74 -9.21 16.81
CA ILE A 37 -4.94 -10.23 15.77
C ILE A 37 -4.06 -11.47 15.97
N LEU A 38 -3.27 -11.51 17.04
CA LEU A 38 -2.52 -12.70 17.44
C LEU A 38 -3.45 -13.76 18.05
N THR A 39 -3.14 -15.03 17.81
CA THR A 39 -3.70 -16.14 18.58
C THR A 39 -3.21 -16.09 20.03
N PRO A 40 -3.86 -16.81 20.97
CA PRO A 40 -3.40 -16.91 22.35
C PRO A 40 -1.95 -17.39 22.50
N GLU A 41 -1.46 -18.17 21.53
CA GLU A 41 -0.08 -18.68 21.48
C GLU A 41 0.92 -17.67 20.87
N GLY A 42 0.46 -16.50 20.45
CA GLY A 42 1.29 -15.45 19.86
C GLY A 42 1.55 -15.62 18.36
N PHE A 43 0.75 -16.40 17.64
CA PHE A 43 0.86 -16.54 16.18
C PHE A 43 -0.04 -15.55 15.45
N LEU A 44 0.44 -15.02 14.33
CA LEU A 44 -0.39 -14.23 13.42
C LEU A 44 -0.94 -15.15 12.31
N PRO A 45 -2.22 -15.54 12.35
CA PRO A 45 -2.81 -16.34 11.29
C PRO A 45 -2.89 -15.52 10.00
N ASN A 46 -2.67 -16.18 8.86
CA ASN A 46 -2.80 -15.58 7.53
C ASN A 46 -2.00 -14.27 7.36
N LEU A 47 -0.71 -14.32 7.74
CA LEU A 47 0.24 -13.21 7.62
C LEU A 47 0.22 -12.57 6.22
N GLU A 48 0.02 -13.37 5.16
CA GLU A 48 -0.05 -12.90 3.77
C GLU A 48 -1.19 -11.90 3.57
N LEU A 49 -2.41 -12.23 4.02
CA LEU A 49 -3.56 -11.33 3.94
C LEU A 49 -3.33 -10.07 4.78
N GLU A 50 -2.71 -10.20 5.95
CA GLU A 50 -2.45 -9.04 6.81
C GLU A 50 -1.40 -8.11 6.17
N LEU A 51 -0.32 -8.64 5.60
CA LEU A 51 0.65 -7.86 4.82
C LEU A 51 0.03 -7.25 3.56
N PHE A 52 -0.92 -7.92 2.92
CA PHE A 52 -1.67 -7.38 1.78
C PHE A 52 -2.51 -6.17 2.21
N LYS A 53 -3.27 -6.27 3.31
CA LYS A 53 -4.02 -5.15 3.88
C LYS A 53 -3.10 -3.99 4.26
N TRP A 54 -1.95 -4.29 4.86
CA TRP A 54 -0.94 -3.28 5.18
C TRP A 54 -0.45 -2.54 3.94
N ALA A 55 -0.05 -3.26 2.90
CA ALA A 55 0.42 -2.66 1.66
C ALA A 55 -0.69 -1.82 1.00
N PHE A 56 -1.92 -2.32 0.97
CA PHE A 56 -3.10 -1.62 0.47
C PHE A 56 -3.42 -0.34 1.22
N GLU A 57 -3.48 -0.37 2.55
CA GLU A 57 -3.68 0.83 3.37
C GLU A 57 -2.54 1.84 3.16
N SER A 58 -1.29 1.36 3.08
CA SER A 58 -0.09 2.19 2.94
C SER A 58 -0.09 2.96 1.62
N ILE A 59 -0.20 2.23 0.49
CA ILE A 59 -0.18 2.88 -0.82
C ILE A 59 -1.46 3.68 -1.04
N GLY A 60 -2.61 3.19 -0.57
CA GLY A 60 -3.89 3.87 -0.68
C GLY A 60 -3.93 5.19 0.06
N THR A 61 -3.33 5.26 1.26
CA THR A 61 -3.24 6.53 2.01
C THR A 61 -2.40 7.56 1.27
N PHE A 62 -1.27 7.13 0.69
CA PHE A 62 -0.44 8.00 -0.13
C PHE A 62 -1.17 8.48 -1.40
N LEU A 63 -1.89 7.58 -2.05
CA LEU A 63 -2.58 7.80 -3.31
C LEU A 63 -3.85 8.64 -3.19
N PHE A 64 -4.66 8.41 -2.17
CA PHE A 64 -5.95 9.08 -1.97
C PHE A 64 -5.88 10.24 -0.97
N GLU A 65 -4.72 10.46 -0.36
CA GLU A 65 -4.49 11.43 0.72
C GLU A 65 -5.44 11.25 1.91
N GLU A 66 -5.92 10.02 2.10
CA GLU A 66 -6.86 9.64 3.13
C GLU A 66 -6.71 8.16 3.46
N ARG A 67 -6.86 7.82 4.74
CA ARG A 67 -6.89 6.44 5.23
C ARG A 67 -8.07 5.69 4.62
N ILE A 68 -7.81 4.51 4.06
CA ILE A 68 -8.89 3.64 3.55
C ILE A 68 -9.67 3.07 4.74
N GLY A 69 -8.99 2.73 5.83
CA GLY A 69 -9.60 2.18 7.04
C GLY A 69 -9.76 0.66 7.01
N CYS A 70 -9.02 -0.06 6.16
CA CYS A 70 -9.11 -1.54 6.11
C CYS A 70 -8.36 -2.21 7.28
N LEU A 71 -7.57 -1.44 8.03
CA LEU A 71 -6.83 -1.88 9.22
C LEU A 71 -7.53 -1.53 10.53
N ASP A 72 -8.63 -0.78 10.50
CA ASP A 72 -9.33 -0.36 11.72
C ASP A 72 -9.84 -1.57 12.51
N HIS A 73 -10.05 -1.41 13.82
CA HIS A 73 -10.67 -2.45 14.66
C HIS A 73 -12.03 -2.90 14.12
N THR A 74 -12.74 -1.97 13.46
CA THR A 74 -13.96 -2.26 12.72
C THR A 74 -13.86 -1.52 11.39
N PRO A 75 -13.39 -2.21 10.33
CA PRO A 75 -13.31 -1.61 9.01
C PRO A 75 -14.65 -1.08 8.55
N THR A 76 -14.63 0.03 7.82
CA THR A 76 -15.84 0.54 7.18
C THR A 76 -16.30 -0.42 6.08
N ARG A 77 -17.60 -0.41 5.78
CA ARG A 77 -18.15 -1.23 4.70
C ARG A 77 -17.47 -0.92 3.36
N ASP A 78 -17.19 0.35 3.08
CA ASP A 78 -16.52 0.77 1.85
C ASP A 78 -15.07 0.24 1.78
N ALA A 79 -14.33 0.26 2.90
CA ALA A 79 -12.98 -0.29 2.98
C ALA A 79 -12.96 -1.80 2.71
N ASP A 80 -13.88 -2.54 3.35
CA ASP A 80 -14.04 -3.98 3.16
C ASP A 80 -14.47 -4.34 1.73
N GLU A 81 -15.41 -3.58 1.15
CA GLU A 81 -15.82 -3.76 -0.24
C GLU A 81 -14.65 -3.51 -1.19
N PHE A 82 -13.88 -2.44 -0.99
CA PHE A 82 -12.74 -2.12 -1.85
C PHE A 82 -11.65 -3.21 -1.76
N LEU A 83 -11.26 -3.61 -0.54
CA LEU A 83 -10.30 -4.68 -0.32
C LEU A 83 -10.76 -6.00 -0.97
N LYS A 84 -12.03 -6.39 -0.76
CA LYS A 84 -12.63 -7.59 -1.35
C LYS A 84 -12.57 -7.55 -2.87
N HIS A 85 -12.89 -6.41 -3.47
CA HIS A 85 -12.90 -6.29 -4.92
C HIS A 85 -11.49 -6.29 -5.50
N LEU A 86 -10.52 -5.69 -4.82
CA LEU A 86 -9.11 -5.73 -5.19
C LEU A 86 -8.53 -7.16 -5.12
N ILE A 87 -8.81 -7.92 -4.06
CA ILE A 87 -8.40 -9.33 -3.97
C ILE A 87 -9.04 -10.14 -5.11
N GLY A 88 -10.33 -9.92 -5.39
CA GLY A 88 -11.01 -10.58 -6.49
C GLY A 88 -10.43 -10.23 -7.86
N PHE A 89 -10.01 -8.98 -8.05
CA PHE A 89 -9.34 -8.52 -9.27
C PHE A 89 -8.09 -9.36 -9.53
N PHE A 90 -7.15 -9.44 -8.58
CA PHE A 90 -5.92 -10.24 -8.74
C PHE A 90 -6.22 -11.72 -8.94
N LYS A 91 -7.15 -12.28 -8.16
CA LYS A 91 -7.55 -13.70 -8.24
C LYS A 91 -8.04 -14.10 -9.63
N TYR A 92 -8.80 -13.24 -10.32
CA TYR A 92 -9.30 -13.54 -11.66
C TYR A 92 -8.38 -13.03 -12.78
N MET A 93 -7.53 -12.05 -12.51
CA MET A 93 -6.52 -11.56 -13.46
C MET A 93 -5.45 -12.62 -13.73
N GLN A 94 -4.88 -13.23 -12.68
CA GLN A 94 -3.81 -14.23 -12.81
C GLN A 94 -4.12 -15.33 -13.84
N PRO A 95 -5.24 -16.08 -13.77
CA PRO A 95 -5.53 -17.12 -14.75
C PRO A 95 -5.79 -16.57 -16.16
N LEU A 96 -6.23 -15.31 -16.31
CA LEU A 96 -6.42 -14.68 -17.63
C LEU A 96 -5.08 -14.25 -18.26
N MET A 97 -4.06 -13.98 -17.45
CA MET A 97 -2.72 -13.64 -17.93
C MET A 97 -1.95 -14.88 -18.40
N TYR A 98 -2.05 -16.00 -17.68
CA TYR A 98 -1.18 -17.17 -17.91
C TYR A 98 -1.82 -18.27 -18.77
N ASN A 99 -3.15 -18.33 -18.88
CA ASN A 99 -3.82 -19.33 -19.71
C ASN A 99 -4.05 -18.83 -21.14
N LEU A 100 -4.42 -19.76 -22.03
CA LEU A 100 -4.83 -19.43 -23.40
C LEU A 100 -5.91 -18.33 -23.39
N PRO A 101 -5.78 -17.28 -24.22
CA PRO A 101 -6.64 -16.10 -24.17
C PRO A 101 -8.02 -16.33 -24.83
N ILE A 102 -8.71 -17.40 -24.43
CA ILE A 102 -10.04 -17.80 -24.94
C ILE A 102 -11.07 -16.68 -24.72
N TYR A 103 -10.90 -15.90 -23.65
CA TYR A 103 -11.72 -14.74 -23.34
C TYR A 103 -11.77 -13.68 -24.46
N LYS A 104 -10.76 -13.62 -25.33
CA LYS A 104 -10.75 -12.71 -26.49
C LYS A 104 -11.75 -13.10 -27.57
N PHE A 105 -12.16 -14.37 -27.61
CA PHE A 105 -13.13 -14.87 -28.58
C PHE A 105 -14.53 -14.97 -28.00
N TYR A 106 -14.66 -15.33 -26.71
CA TYR A 106 -15.95 -15.44 -26.01
C TYR A 106 -15.81 -15.02 -24.54
N PRO A 107 -16.78 -14.28 -23.97
CA PRO A 107 -16.72 -13.81 -22.59
C PRO A 107 -16.86 -14.97 -21.59
N THR A 108 -15.73 -15.56 -21.22
CA THR A 108 -15.67 -16.70 -20.28
C THR A 108 -16.19 -16.29 -18.90
N PRO A 109 -16.63 -17.26 -18.07
CA PRO A 109 -17.05 -16.96 -16.69
C PRO A 109 -15.95 -16.27 -15.87
N THR A 110 -14.68 -16.60 -16.11
CA THR A 110 -13.53 -15.96 -15.47
C THR A 110 -13.37 -14.52 -15.92
N TRP A 111 -13.51 -14.23 -17.22
CA TRP A 111 -13.47 -12.86 -17.75
C TRP A 111 -14.57 -11.99 -17.13
N ARG A 112 -15.81 -12.48 -17.08
CA ARG A 112 -16.94 -11.72 -16.49
C ARG A 112 -16.73 -11.42 -15.00
N LYS A 113 -16.13 -12.35 -14.25
CA LYS A 113 -15.80 -12.12 -12.85
C LYS A 113 -14.68 -11.09 -12.70
N TYR A 114 -13.64 -11.19 -13.53
CA TYR A 114 -12.58 -10.19 -13.58
C TYR A 114 -13.14 -8.79 -13.88
N GLU A 115 -13.93 -8.66 -14.93
CA GLU A 115 -14.60 -7.39 -15.33
C GLU A 115 -15.44 -6.82 -14.18
N TYR A 116 -16.28 -7.64 -13.55
CA TYR A 116 -17.05 -7.23 -12.37
C TYR A 116 -16.18 -6.71 -11.22
N HIS A 117 -15.06 -7.36 -10.93
CA HIS A 117 -14.14 -6.92 -9.88
C HIS A 117 -13.38 -5.64 -10.28
N ALA A 118 -12.96 -5.53 -11.55
CA ALA A 118 -12.29 -4.36 -12.09
C ALA A 118 -13.20 -3.12 -12.04
N ASP A 119 -14.45 -3.24 -12.49
CA ASP A 119 -15.44 -2.17 -12.43
C ASP A 119 -15.64 -1.67 -11.00
N LYS A 120 -15.73 -2.59 -10.03
CA LYS A 120 -15.90 -2.24 -8.62
C LYS A 120 -14.66 -1.60 -8.00
N VAL A 121 -13.46 -1.96 -8.44
CA VAL A 121 -12.21 -1.28 -8.05
C VAL A 121 -12.20 0.15 -8.59
N ILE A 122 -12.58 0.34 -9.86
CA ILE A 122 -12.68 1.67 -10.50
C ILE A 122 -13.70 2.54 -9.78
N GLU A 123 -14.90 2.01 -9.51
CA GLU A 123 -15.97 2.71 -8.78
C GLU A 123 -15.50 3.13 -7.36
N ASN A 124 -14.81 2.25 -6.63
CA ASN A 124 -14.34 2.58 -5.27
C ASN A 124 -13.24 3.65 -5.28
N GLY A 125 -12.25 3.57 -6.18
CA GLY A 125 -11.25 4.63 -6.33
C GLY A 125 -11.88 6.00 -6.66
N MET A 126 -12.90 5.99 -7.53
CA MET A 126 -13.63 7.19 -7.92
C MET A 126 -14.36 7.87 -6.75
N LYS A 127 -14.80 7.11 -5.73
CA LYS A 127 -15.38 7.70 -4.50
C LYS A 127 -14.37 8.58 -3.77
N PHE A 128 -13.13 8.12 -3.62
CA PHE A 128 -12.07 8.89 -2.95
C PHE A 128 -11.71 10.15 -3.73
N ILE A 129 -11.60 10.06 -5.05
CA ILE A 129 -11.27 11.20 -5.90
C ILE A 129 -12.39 12.24 -5.89
N ASN A 130 -13.64 11.83 -6.03
CA ASN A 130 -14.78 12.74 -5.97
C ASN A 130 -14.87 13.45 -4.62
N LYS A 131 -14.61 12.73 -3.52
CA LYS A 131 -14.51 13.31 -2.19
C LYS A 131 -13.43 14.40 -2.14
N LYS A 132 -12.22 14.10 -2.61
CA LYS A 132 -11.11 15.05 -2.64
C LYS A 132 -11.42 16.28 -3.50
N VAL A 133 -12.01 16.08 -4.68
CA VAL A 133 -12.45 17.18 -5.55
C VAL A 133 -13.48 18.08 -4.86
N ALA A 134 -14.43 17.50 -4.13
CA ALA A 134 -15.41 18.28 -3.37
C ALA A 134 -14.75 19.09 -2.24
N GLU A 135 -13.79 18.51 -1.53
CA GLU A 135 -13.01 19.20 -0.49
C GLU A 135 -12.21 20.39 -1.07
N LEU A 136 -11.52 20.19 -2.19
CA LEU A 136 -10.75 21.24 -2.86
C LEU A 136 -11.65 22.38 -3.36
N ARG A 137 -12.81 22.05 -3.95
CA ARG A 137 -13.78 23.07 -4.39
C ARG A 137 -14.34 23.90 -3.22
N ALA A 138 -14.52 23.28 -2.05
CA ALA A 138 -15.01 23.96 -0.86
C ALA A 138 -13.96 24.89 -0.22
N ALA A 139 -12.66 24.55 -0.35
CA ALA A 139 -11.57 25.31 0.26
C ALA A 139 -11.03 26.48 -0.59
N GLY A 140 -11.46 26.63 -1.86
CA GLY A 140 -11.11 27.77 -2.73
C GLY A 140 -9.85 27.56 -3.59
N PRO A 141 -9.47 28.55 -4.43
CA PRO A 141 -8.35 28.40 -5.38
C PRO A 141 -6.95 28.45 -4.74
N ASP A 142 -6.80 29.04 -3.55
CA ASP A 142 -5.50 29.27 -2.87
C ASP A 142 -4.77 27.97 -2.45
N ILE A 143 -5.41 26.80 -2.55
CA ILE A 143 -4.86 25.50 -2.14
C ILE A 143 -3.77 25.03 -3.12
N PHE A 144 -3.84 25.47 -4.38
CA PHE A 144 -2.85 25.14 -5.41
C PHE A 144 -1.66 26.11 -5.42
N GLU A 145 -1.71 27.21 -4.67
CA GLU A 145 -0.65 28.25 -4.62
C GLU A 145 0.40 28.00 -3.53
N GLY A 146 0.30 26.91 -2.76
CA GLY A 146 1.34 26.50 -1.81
C GLY A 146 2.55 25.85 -2.48
N GLU A 147 3.75 26.05 -1.93
CA GLU A 147 5.03 25.44 -2.38
C GLU A 147 5.03 23.89 -2.42
N THR A 148 3.94 23.23 -2.02
CA THR A 148 3.89 21.80 -1.65
C THR A 148 2.53 21.18 -1.96
N VAL A 149 2.47 20.17 -2.85
CA VAL A 149 1.22 19.49 -3.20
C VAL A 149 1.37 17.97 -3.06
N SER A 150 0.43 17.34 -2.36
CA SER A 150 0.29 15.87 -2.24
C SER A 150 -0.10 15.24 -3.60
N LEU A 151 0.15 13.94 -3.80
CA LEU A 151 0.08 13.32 -5.14
C LEU A 151 -1.27 13.51 -5.85
N LEU A 152 -2.40 13.21 -5.20
CA LEU A 152 -3.71 13.31 -5.82
C LEU A 152 -4.06 14.77 -6.14
N THR A 153 -3.76 15.68 -5.21
CA THR A 153 -3.95 17.12 -5.40
C THR A 153 -3.09 17.63 -6.56
N HIS A 154 -1.88 17.08 -6.73
CA HIS A 154 -1.02 17.40 -7.85
C HIS A 154 -1.62 16.90 -9.17
N PHE A 155 -2.09 15.65 -9.24
CA PHE A 155 -2.77 15.13 -10.42
C PHE A 155 -4.01 15.95 -10.81
N LEU A 156 -4.81 16.36 -9.81
CA LEU A 156 -5.99 17.21 -10.02
C LEU A 156 -5.65 18.65 -10.45
N SER A 157 -4.40 19.09 -10.24
CA SER A 157 -3.93 20.42 -10.67
C SER A 157 -3.45 20.47 -12.12
N LEU A 158 -3.31 19.31 -12.78
CA LEU A 158 -2.81 19.24 -14.16
C LEU A 158 -3.94 19.57 -15.15
N ASP A 159 -3.74 20.59 -15.97
CA ASP A 159 -4.75 21.07 -16.93
C ASP A 159 -5.12 20.06 -18.04
N ASN A 160 -4.28 19.05 -18.26
CA ASN A 160 -4.40 18.08 -19.35
C ASN A 160 -4.77 16.66 -18.90
N VAL A 161 -5.28 16.49 -17.68
CA VAL A 161 -5.63 15.18 -17.11
C VAL A 161 -7.10 15.18 -16.67
N THR A 162 -7.89 14.22 -17.13
CA THR A 162 -9.30 14.08 -16.72
C THR A 162 -9.41 13.42 -15.34
N ILE A 163 -10.57 13.55 -14.67
CA ILE A 163 -10.80 12.88 -13.38
C ILE A 163 -10.72 11.35 -13.53
N GLU A 164 -11.17 10.85 -14.67
CA GLU A 164 -11.07 9.45 -15.07
C GLU A 164 -9.61 9.02 -15.22
N ASP A 165 -8.76 9.83 -15.88
CA ASP A 165 -7.33 9.56 -15.99
C ASP A 165 -6.64 9.57 -14.63
N VAL A 166 -6.98 10.53 -13.76
CA VAL A 166 -6.48 10.56 -12.37
C VAL A 166 -6.85 9.28 -11.64
N ASN A 167 -8.08 8.79 -11.78
CA ASN A 167 -8.51 7.53 -11.17
C ASN A 167 -7.74 6.33 -11.72
N SER A 168 -7.63 6.22 -13.04
CA SER A 168 -6.86 5.16 -13.69
C SER A 168 -5.41 5.14 -13.23
N HIS A 169 -4.71 6.28 -13.25
CA HIS A 169 -3.32 6.36 -12.79
C HIS A 169 -3.15 6.01 -11.32
N THR A 170 -4.07 6.47 -10.47
CA THR A 170 -4.05 6.17 -9.04
C THR A 170 -4.23 4.67 -8.79
N LEU A 171 -5.17 4.04 -9.50
CA LEU A 171 -5.41 2.61 -9.39
C LEU A 171 -4.28 1.77 -10.00
N ASP A 172 -3.68 2.20 -11.11
CA ASP A 172 -2.52 1.51 -11.71
C ASP A 172 -1.35 1.44 -10.73
N ILE A 173 -1.04 2.56 -10.05
CA ILE A 173 0.00 2.61 -9.03
C ILE A 173 -0.37 1.72 -7.83
N MET A 174 -1.63 1.75 -7.39
CA MET A 174 -2.11 0.90 -6.30
C MET A 174 -1.93 -0.58 -6.64
N MET A 175 -2.41 -1.01 -7.81
CA MET A 175 -2.33 -2.41 -8.24
C MET A 175 -0.88 -2.87 -8.34
N GLY A 176 0.01 -2.04 -8.88
CA GLY A 176 1.44 -2.34 -8.94
C GLY A 176 2.13 -2.39 -7.56
N GLY A 177 1.64 -1.63 -6.58
CA GLY A 177 2.28 -1.47 -5.27
C GLY A 177 1.83 -2.45 -4.19
N VAL A 178 0.61 -2.98 -4.27
CA VAL A 178 0.04 -3.80 -3.17
C VAL A 178 0.69 -5.17 -3.10
N GLU A 179 0.52 -6.00 -4.13
CA GLU A 179 0.95 -7.41 -4.12
C GLU A 179 2.49 -7.54 -4.08
N THR A 180 3.18 -6.66 -4.82
CA THR A 180 4.66 -6.64 -4.87
C THR A 180 5.27 -6.33 -3.50
N THR A 181 4.79 -5.29 -2.82
CA THR A 181 5.31 -4.85 -1.51
C THR A 181 4.93 -5.83 -0.39
N SER A 182 3.71 -6.37 -0.40
CA SER A 182 3.31 -7.38 0.58
C SER A 182 4.16 -8.65 0.46
N ASN A 183 4.39 -9.13 -0.77
CA ASN A 183 5.21 -10.32 -1.02
C ASN A 183 6.68 -10.07 -0.68
N ALA A 184 7.25 -8.92 -1.09
CA ALA A 184 8.60 -8.52 -0.71
C ALA A 184 8.82 -8.58 0.80
N THR A 185 7.85 -8.05 1.55
CA THR A 185 7.89 -8.00 3.01
C THR A 185 7.77 -9.39 3.62
N LEU A 186 6.82 -10.21 3.13
CA LEU A 186 6.63 -11.59 3.57
C LEU A 186 7.93 -12.39 3.45
N TRP A 187 8.55 -12.34 2.27
CA TRP A 187 9.78 -13.07 2.00
C TRP A 187 10.96 -12.57 2.81
N THR A 188 11.08 -11.25 2.99
CA THR A 188 12.08 -10.65 3.87
C THR A 188 11.94 -11.18 5.30
N LEU A 189 10.71 -11.18 5.85
CA LEU A 189 10.43 -11.71 7.18
C LEU A 189 10.74 -13.21 7.27
N TYR A 190 10.39 -13.97 6.23
CA TYR A 190 10.68 -15.40 6.16
C TYR A 190 12.19 -15.69 6.24
N MET A 191 13.03 -15.01 5.45
CA MET A 191 14.48 -15.28 5.47
C MET A 191 15.15 -14.79 6.75
N LEU A 192 14.68 -13.68 7.33
CA LEU A 192 15.13 -13.23 8.64
C LEU A 192 14.82 -14.29 9.70
N ALA A 193 13.61 -14.86 9.70
CA ALA A 193 13.23 -15.94 10.60
C ALA A 193 14.07 -17.22 10.39
N LYS A 194 14.49 -17.50 9.15
CA LYS A 194 15.41 -18.61 8.83
C LYS A 194 16.88 -18.34 9.15
N THR A 195 17.24 -17.08 9.40
CA THR A 195 18.64 -16.66 9.60
C THR A 195 18.78 -15.83 10.88
N PRO A 196 18.76 -16.46 12.08
CA PRO A 196 18.74 -15.75 13.36
C PRO A 196 19.92 -14.79 13.58
N SER A 197 21.10 -15.12 13.05
CA SER A 197 22.29 -14.24 13.12
C SER A 197 22.09 -12.94 12.35
N ALA A 198 21.46 -13.00 11.18
CA ALA A 198 21.12 -11.81 10.38
C ALA A 198 20.01 -11.00 11.06
N GLN A 199 18.99 -11.67 11.61
CA GLN A 199 17.93 -11.02 12.37
C GLN A 199 18.47 -10.26 13.60
N GLN A 200 19.39 -10.87 14.35
CA GLN A 200 20.02 -10.23 15.51
C GLN A 200 20.87 -9.02 15.09
N THR A 201 21.62 -9.14 13.98
CA THR A 201 22.43 -8.04 13.44
C THR A 201 21.54 -6.86 13.03
N LEU A 202 20.43 -7.15 12.33
CA LEU A 202 19.44 -6.14 11.97
C LEU A 202 18.81 -5.48 13.20
N TYR A 203 18.42 -6.29 14.19
CA TYR A 203 17.85 -5.78 15.44
C TYR A 203 18.82 -4.82 16.15
N ASN A 204 20.10 -5.17 16.25
CA ASN A 204 21.11 -4.33 16.88
C ASN A 204 21.27 -2.99 16.15
N GLN A 205 21.25 -2.98 14.80
CA GLN A 205 21.27 -1.75 14.02
C GLN A 205 20.01 -0.90 14.29
N LEU A 206 18.83 -1.53 14.28
CA LEU A 206 17.56 -0.83 14.54
C LEU A 206 17.53 -0.21 15.94
N ALA A 207 17.99 -0.94 16.96
CA ALA A 207 18.04 -0.46 18.34
C ALA A 207 18.99 0.73 18.54
N GLN A 208 20.04 0.83 17.72
CA GLN A 208 20.98 1.97 17.74
C GLN A 208 20.44 3.20 17.03
N VAL A 209 19.81 3.01 15.86
CA VAL A 209 19.37 4.11 15.00
C VAL A 209 17.99 4.65 15.40
N VAL A 210 17.11 3.78 15.90
CA VAL A 210 15.76 4.13 16.34
C VAL A 210 15.55 3.65 17.79
N PRO A 211 16.22 4.30 18.76
CA PRO A 211 16.13 3.88 20.16
C PRO A 211 14.71 4.05 20.71
N ASN A 212 14.33 3.19 21.67
CA ASN A 212 13.07 3.27 22.42
C ASN A 212 11.78 3.31 21.57
N LYS A 213 11.79 2.71 20.36
CA LYS A 213 10.65 2.76 19.43
C LYS A 213 10.26 4.20 19.07
N ALA A 214 11.24 5.10 19.00
CA ALA A 214 11.05 6.44 18.47
C ALA A 214 10.50 6.40 17.03
N ASP A 215 9.95 7.53 16.57
CA ASP A 215 9.42 7.64 15.22
C ASP A 215 10.51 7.37 14.17
N VAL A 216 10.14 6.66 13.11
CA VAL A 216 11.06 6.28 12.02
C VAL A 216 11.18 7.43 11.02
N THR A 217 12.20 8.27 11.14
CA THR A 217 12.39 9.40 10.22
C THR A 217 13.15 9.01 8.95
N ALA A 218 13.00 9.80 7.87
CA ALA A 218 13.79 9.61 6.64
C ALA A 218 15.31 9.69 6.90
N GLU A 219 15.72 10.57 7.83
CA GLU A 219 17.10 10.66 8.29
C GLU A 219 17.55 9.35 8.96
N ASN A 220 16.76 8.80 9.88
CA ASN A 220 17.06 7.52 10.52
C ASN A 220 17.11 6.38 9.49
N LEU A 221 16.21 6.35 8.51
CA LEU A 221 16.22 5.35 7.42
C LEU A 221 17.50 5.41 6.58
N ALA A 222 18.11 6.60 6.41
CA ALA A 222 19.40 6.74 5.73
C ALA A 222 20.52 5.97 6.44
N HIS A 223 20.43 5.85 7.78
CA HIS A 223 21.39 5.18 8.65
C HIS A 223 21.12 3.67 8.86
N LEU A 224 20.27 3.04 8.03
CA LEU A 224 19.97 1.60 8.07
C LEU A 224 20.56 0.81 6.88
N PRO A 225 21.89 0.80 6.66
CA PRO A 225 22.48 0.11 5.50
C PRO A 225 22.31 -1.41 5.55
N TYR A 226 22.20 -2.01 6.75
CA TYR A 226 22.06 -3.46 6.87
C TYR A 226 20.63 -3.87 6.53
N LEU A 227 19.62 -3.11 6.96
CA LEU A 227 18.23 -3.29 6.51
C LEU A 227 18.13 -3.26 4.98
N LYS A 228 18.77 -2.25 4.34
CA LYS A 228 18.82 -2.16 2.87
C LYS A 228 19.50 -3.39 2.25
N GLY A 229 20.54 -3.92 2.89
CA GLY A 229 21.20 -5.16 2.50
C GLY A 229 20.28 -6.38 2.60
N CYS A 230 19.54 -6.53 3.71
CA CYS A 230 18.56 -7.60 3.90
C CYS A 230 17.47 -7.58 2.81
N LEU A 231 16.94 -6.40 2.49
CA LEU A 231 15.95 -6.24 1.42
C LEU A 231 16.52 -6.60 0.04
N LYS A 232 17.74 -6.14 -0.28
CA LYS A 232 18.40 -6.51 -1.54
C LYS A 232 18.66 -8.01 -1.65
N GLU A 233 19.09 -8.64 -0.56
CA GLU A 233 19.30 -10.09 -0.51
C GLU A 233 17.98 -10.84 -0.63
N ALA A 234 16.89 -10.29 -0.07
CA ALA A 234 15.55 -10.81 -0.26
C ALA A 234 15.12 -10.86 -1.71
N PHE A 235 15.28 -9.75 -2.42
CA PHE A 235 14.98 -9.68 -3.85
C PHE A 235 15.92 -10.55 -4.71
N ARG A 236 17.14 -10.83 -4.24
CA ARG A 236 18.07 -11.75 -4.92
C ARG A 236 17.55 -13.19 -4.88
N PHE A 237 17.01 -13.62 -3.74
CA PHE A 237 16.45 -14.97 -3.58
C PHE A 237 15.06 -15.09 -4.18
N VAL A 238 14.25 -14.07 -4.02
CA VAL A 238 12.87 -14.01 -4.47
C VAL A 238 12.81 -13.03 -5.61
N HIS A 239 12.96 -13.54 -6.83
CA HIS A 239 12.59 -12.75 -7.99
C HIS A 239 11.08 -12.55 -7.95
N ILE A 240 10.65 -11.34 -7.61
CA ILE A 240 9.22 -10.98 -7.56
C ILE A 240 8.56 -11.12 -8.94
N ASP A 241 9.38 -11.17 -10.01
CA ASP A 241 8.96 -11.43 -11.38
C ASP A 241 9.20 -12.88 -11.87
N ASN A 242 9.80 -13.79 -11.07
CA ASN A 242 9.87 -15.21 -11.47
C ASN A 242 8.59 -15.92 -11.06
N HIS A 243 7.75 -16.12 -12.07
CA HIS A 243 6.44 -16.80 -12.11
C HIS A 243 6.39 -18.27 -11.62
N SER A 244 7.31 -18.73 -10.77
CA SER A 244 7.44 -20.14 -10.38
C SER A 244 7.17 -20.42 -8.90
N LEU A 245 6.59 -19.49 -8.12
CA LEU A 245 6.42 -19.67 -6.68
C LEU A 245 4.98 -19.49 -6.18
N ILE A 246 3.99 -19.93 -6.96
CA ILE A 246 2.64 -20.21 -6.45
C ILE A 246 2.26 -21.65 -6.82
N GLU A 247 2.94 -22.60 -6.19
CA GLU A 247 2.41 -23.94 -5.95
C GLU A 247 2.59 -24.26 -4.46
N PHE A 248 1.62 -23.85 -3.64
CA PHE A 248 1.24 -24.50 -2.38
C PHE A 248 -0.24 -24.27 -2.12
#